data_AF-A0A9P7J5H1-F1
#
_entry.id   AF-A0A9P7J5H1-F1
#
_cell.length_a   1.000
_cell.length_b   1.000
_cell.length_c   1.000
_cell.angle_alpha   90.00
_cell.angle_beta   90.00
_cell.angle_gamma   90.00
#
_symmetry.space_group_name_H-M   'P 1'
#
loop_
_entity.id
_entity.type
_entity.pdbx_description
1 polymer ?
#
loop_
_entity_poly.entity_id
_entity_poly.type
_entity_poly.pdbx_seq_one_letter_code
_entity_poly.pdbx_strand_id
1 'polypeptide(L)'
;MSSPSQDTRGVSEYSQSSGLHADGSFFDKFPLKWNVPKSFISRHIFKICCLIFTWRSDLQWLHALLKEGNNWEELHRQYLTQLNQQGLVLATAAVFISSNPPLVTEVDYTSHVSYACLAESLVFSLFGLLLQLKVSASGILFQKRSAAEVRIVHCQGGRSELTSPQIIIERRWRIFWHLLGLAVPIITFTISVVLLLIVVKDLKERANLEYWYWIQRFREGTSPTAKTRISLNRSIKAEVEAESSELPRTVKTDRKHAHQATSVRIMKACKTLRIQPLIQEVVIDELLDKEYIQRVDGTTDASEYVA
;
A
#
# COMPACT_ATOMS: atom_id res chain seq x y z
N MET A 1 -30.24 51.99 48.28
CA MET A 1 -29.28 52.74 47.46
C MET A 1 -27.92 52.48 48.05
N SER A 2 -27.24 51.46 47.54
CA SER A 2 -25.97 50.96 48.07
C SER A 2 -25.01 50.84 46.89
N SER A 3 -24.00 51.69 46.86
CA SER A 3 -22.95 51.71 45.85
C SER A 3 -21.86 50.73 46.27
N PRO A 4 -21.44 49.77 45.42
CA PRO A 4 -20.28 48.95 45.71
C PRO A 4 -19.01 49.62 45.17
N SER A 5 -17.99 49.68 46.01
CA SER A 5 -16.63 50.11 45.71
C SER A 5 -15.96 49.14 44.73
N GLN A 6 -15.45 49.67 43.61
CA GLN A 6 -14.58 48.93 42.70
C GLN A 6 -13.17 48.81 43.31
N ASP A 7 -12.80 47.58 43.65
CA ASP A 7 -11.48 47.19 44.14
C ASP A 7 -10.63 46.80 42.92
N THR A 8 -9.67 47.66 42.56
CA THR A 8 -8.74 47.47 41.45
C THR A 8 -7.61 46.54 41.88
N ARG A 9 -7.86 45.23 41.82
CA ARG A 9 -6.79 44.22 41.93
C ARG A 9 -5.91 44.29 40.67
N GLY A 10 -4.68 44.74 40.88
CA GLY A 10 -3.60 44.70 39.90
C GLY A 10 -3.40 43.28 39.36
N VAL A 11 -3.64 43.14 38.06
CA VAL A 11 -3.19 42.00 37.27
C VAL A 11 -1.70 42.20 37.06
N SER A 12 -0.91 41.57 37.94
CA SER A 12 0.54 41.48 37.81
C SER A 12 0.88 40.72 36.51
N GLU A 13 1.62 41.37 35.63
CA GLU A 13 2.22 40.81 34.43
C GLU A 13 3.12 39.63 34.79
N TYR A 14 2.58 38.41 34.72
CA TYR A 14 3.37 37.20 34.55
C TYR A 14 3.47 36.89 33.05
N SER A 15 4.25 37.70 32.34
CA SER A 15 4.73 37.39 30.99
C SER A 15 6.25 37.49 30.95
N GLN A 16 6.91 36.87 31.93
CA GLN A 16 8.25 36.36 31.74
C GLN A 16 8.13 35.00 31.05
N SER A 17 8.01 35.08 29.73
CA SER A 17 8.40 33.99 28.83
C SER A 17 9.85 33.67 29.14
N SER A 18 10.06 32.70 30.03
CA SER A 18 11.33 32.00 30.14
C SER A 18 11.63 31.46 28.76
N GLY A 19 12.55 32.12 28.06
CA GLY A 19 13.25 31.58 26.92
C GLY A 19 14.00 30.34 27.36
N LEU A 20 13.26 29.24 27.53
CA LEU A 20 13.76 27.89 27.30
C LEU A 20 14.24 27.91 25.86
N HIS A 21 15.50 28.34 25.69
CA HIS A 21 16.31 27.93 24.56
C HIS A 21 16.05 26.43 24.42
N ALA A 22 15.29 26.06 23.40
CA ALA A 22 15.04 24.67 23.07
C ALA A 22 16.43 24.08 22.82
N ASP A 23 16.99 23.48 23.88
CA ASP A 23 18.29 22.82 23.85
C ASP A 23 18.26 21.89 22.65
N GLY A 24 19.26 22.07 21.78
CA GLY A 24 19.26 21.69 20.37
C GLY A 24 18.51 20.40 20.07
N SER A 25 17.76 20.43 18.97
CA SER A 25 17.02 19.29 18.45
C SER A 25 17.90 18.04 18.50
N PHE A 26 17.32 16.89 18.81
CA PHE A 26 18.05 15.61 18.84
C PHE A 26 18.97 15.39 17.61
N PHE A 27 18.61 16.00 16.48
CA PHE A 27 19.34 15.98 15.22
C PHE A 27 20.62 16.82 15.19
N ASP A 28 20.75 17.85 16.05
CA ASP A 28 21.97 18.67 16.16
C ASP A 28 23.18 17.89 16.71
N LYS A 29 22.93 16.69 17.28
CA LYS A 29 23.97 15.75 17.75
C LYS A 29 24.42 14.76 16.68
N PHE A 30 23.89 14.81 15.46
CA PHE A 30 24.45 14.01 14.37
C PHE A 30 25.83 14.57 13.95
N PRO A 31 26.83 13.70 13.72
CA PRO A 31 28.10 14.19 13.21
C PRO A 31 27.89 14.86 11.86
N LEU A 32 28.30 16.12 11.74
CA LEU A 32 28.21 16.92 10.52
C LEU A 32 28.83 16.25 9.27
N LYS A 33 29.74 15.28 9.48
CA LYS A 33 30.31 14.44 8.43
C LYS A 33 30.19 12.97 8.78
N TRP A 34 29.45 12.22 7.96
CA TRP A 34 29.49 10.77 7.95
C TRP A 34 30.76 10.32 7.21
N ASN A 35 31.70 9.70 7.92
CA ASN A 35 32.89 9.14 7.30
C ASN A 35 32.57 7.76 6.71
N VAL A 36 32.69 7.65 5.39
CA VAL A 36 32.55 6.38 4.65
C VAL A 36 33.50 5.34 5.25
N PRO A 37 33.07 4.08 5.47
CA PRO A 37 33.94 3.09 6.07
C PRO A 37 35.21 2.89 5.24
N LYS A 38 36.32 2.67 5.95
CA LYS A 38 37.67 2.65 5.36
C LYS A 38 37.92 1.40 4.53
N SER A 39 37.30 0.26 4.87
CA SER A 39 37.50 -0.97 4.12
C SER A 39 36.72 -0.97 2.81
N PHE A 40 37.36 -1.47 1.75
CA PHE A 40 36.80 -1.53 0.40
C PHE A 40 35.49 -2.34 0.35
N ILE A 41 35.48 -3.52 0.99
CA ILE A 41 34.34 -4.43 1.03
C ILE A 41 33.13 -3.77 1.72
N SER A 42 33.34 -3.16 2.89
CA SER A 42 32.23 -2.50 3.61
C SER A 42 31.70 -1.30 2.84
N ARG A 43 32.56 -0.55 2.13
CA ARG A 43 32.14 0.56 1.27
C ARG A 43 31.25 0.08 0.13
N HIS A 44 31.56 -1.05 -0.49
CA HIS A 44 30.74 -1.60 -1.57
C HIS A 44 29.44 -2.21 -1.08
N ILE A 45 29.48 -3.01 -0.01
CA ILE A 45 28.26 -3.54 0.62
C ILE A 45 27.35 -2.37 0.99
N PHE A 46 27.89 -1.33 1.62
CA PHE A 46 27.12 -0.15 1.99
C PHE A 46 26.53 0.59 0.78
N LYS A 47 27.30 0.79 -0.30
CA LYS A 47 26.79 1.40 -1.54
C LYS A 47 25.69 0.56 -2.20
N ILE A 48 25.85 -0.75 -2.24
CA ILE A 48 24.84 -1.68 -2.77
C ILE A 48 23.58 -1.59 -1.90
N CYS A 49 23.72 -1.59 -0.58
CA CYS A 49 22.59 -1.36 0.32
C CYS A 49 21.91 -0.02 0.00
N CYS A 50 22.64 1.10 -0.05
CA CYS A 50 22.05 2.41 -0.37
C CYS A 50 21.33 2.43 -1.72
N LEU A 51 21.92 1.81 -2.75
CA LEU A 51 21.33 1.70 -4.08
C LEU A 51 20.04 0.87 -4.05
N ILE A 52 20.03 -0.25 -3.33
CA ILE A 52 18.83 -1.07 -3.14
C ILE A 52 17.75 -0.30 -2.36
N PHE A 53 18.14 0.47 -1.35
CA PHE A 53 17.21 1.16 -0.46
C PHE A 53 16.57 2.40 -1.04
N THR A 54 17.37 3.22 -1.71
CA THR A 54 17.00 4.58 -2.08
C THR A 54 17.06 4.81 -3.58
N TRP A 55 17.40 3.75 -4.35
CA TRP A 55 17.74 3.85 -5.77
C TRP A 55 18.86 4.87 -6.05
N ARG A 56 19.61 5.28 -5.01
CA ARG A 56 20.67 6.27 -5.07
C ARG A 56 21.92 5.72 -4.39
N SER A 57 23.07 5.99 -5.00
CA SER A 57 24.37 5.53 -4.52
C SER A 57 25.02 6.45 -3.50
N ASP A 58 24.41 7.61 -3.20
CA ASP A 58 24.98 8.65 -2.35
C ASP A 58 24.20 8.84 -1.04
N LEU A 59 24.94 8.83 0.07
CA LEU A 59 24.43 9.04 1.41
C LEU A 59 24.14 10.52 1.72
N GLN A 60 24.71 11.44 0.94
CA GLN A 60 24.47 12.88 1.06
C GLN A 60 22.97 13.20 1.04
N TRP A 61 22.22 12.51 0.18
CA TRP A 61 20.77 12.68 0.08
C TRP A 61 20.06 12.22 1.35
N LEU A 62 20.36 11.02 1.86
CA LEU A 62 19.76 10.49 3.09
C LEU A 62 20.08 11.40 4.29
N HIS A 63 21.31 11.92 4.33
CA HIS A 63 21.73 12.86 5.37
C HIS A 63 21.00 14.20 5.26
N ALA A 64 20.83 14.75 4.05
CA ALA A 64 20.03 15.95 3.83
C ALA A 64 18.57 15.75 4.27
N LEU A 65 17.99 14.60 3.93
CA LEU A 65 16.63 14.20 4.31
C LEU A 65 16.45 14.09 5.83
N LEU A 66 17.43 13.51 6.53
CA LEU A 66 17.42 13.39 7.99
C LEU A 66 17.71 14.72 8.70
N LYS A 67 18.47 15.61 8.07
CA LYS A 67 18.88 16.90 8.64
C LYS A 67 17.75 17.93 8.66
N GLU A 68 16.75 17.78 7.80
CA GLU A 68 15.59 18.69 7.77
C GLU A 68 14.64 18.56 8.98
N GLY A 69 14.95 17.73 9.99
CA GLY A 69 14.47 17.84 11.38
C GLY A 69 13.01 17.45 11.64
N ASN A 70 12.11 17.75 10.71
CA ASN A 70 10.66 17.58 10.86
C ASN A 70 10.10 16.48 9.95
N ASN A 71 10.91 15.95 9.03
CA ASN A 71 10.44 15.05 7.97
C ASN A 71 10.44 13.56 8.34
N TRP A 72 11.00 13.12 9.48
CA TRP A 72 10.96 11.68 9.80
C TRP A 72 9.55 11.19 10.10
N GLU A 73 8.76 11.97 10.85
CA GLU A 73 7.36 11.62 11.11
C GLU A 73 6.53 11.63 9.83
N GLU A 74 6.74 12.63 8.97
CA GLU A 74 6.06 12.74 7.67
C GLU A 74 6.47 11.61 6.72
N LEU A 75 7.76 11.28 6.66
CA LEU A 75 8.27 10.15 5.88
C LEU A 75 7.74 8.82 6.42
N HIS A 76 7.67 8.66 7.74
CA HIS A 76 7.08 7.48 8.37
C HIS A 76 5.57 7.40 8.07
N ARG A 77 4.85 8.53 8.08
CA ARG A 77 3.44 8.61 7.66
C ARG A 77 3.25 8.21 6.21
N GLN A 78 4.05 8.79 5.30
CA GLN A 78 4.02 8.47 3.87
C GLN A 78 4.31 6.98 3.64
N TYR A 79 5.28 6.44 4.38
CA TYR A 79 5.59 5.02 4.34
C TYR A 79 4.44 4.14 4.84
N LEU A 80 3.79 4.51 5.94
CA LEU A 80 2.61 3.81 6.46
C LEU A 80 1.42 3.87 5.48
N THR A 81 1.23 5.00 4.79
CA THR A 81 0.21 5.10 3.73
C THR A 81 0.52 4.21 2.53
N GLN A 82 1.79 4.09 2.13
CA GLN A 82 2.20 3.15 1.08
C GLN A 82 2.01 1.69 1.52
N LEU A 83 2.26 1.38 2.79
CA LEU A 83 1.98 0.07 3.39
C LEU A 83 0.51 -0.30 3.31
N ASN A 84 -0.39 0.67 3.51
CA ASN A 84 -1.82 0.44 3.40
C ASN A 84 -2.22 0.08 1.95
N GLN A 85 -1.54 0.66 0.96
CA GLN A 85 -1.69 0.26 -0.44
C GLN A 85 -1.12 -1.14 -0.73
N GLN A 86 -0.01 -1.54 -0.09
CA GLN A 86 0.51 -2.91 -0.19
C GLN A 86 -0.44 -3.94 0.46
N GLY A 87 -1.12 -3.57 1.55
CA GLY A 87 -2.19 -4.38 2.15
C GLY A 87 -3.34 -4.65 1.19
N LEU A 88 -3.72 -3.65 0.38
CA LEU A 88 -4.71 -3.82 -0.68
C LEU A 88 -4.25 -4.80 -1.77
N VAL A 89 -2.97 -4.74 -2.17
CA VAL A 89 -2.38 -5.68 -3.13
C VAL A 89 -2.41 -7.11 -2.56
N LEU A 90 -2.07 -7.28 -1.29
CA LEU A 90 -2.12 -8.59 -0.63
C LEU A 90 -3.56 -9.12 -0.51
N ALA A 91 -4.51 -8.25 -0.17
CA ALA A 91 -5.93 -8.60 -0.12
C ALA A 91 -6.45 -9.01 -1.51
N THR A 92 -6.04 -8.29 -2.54
CA THR A 92 -6.40 -8.60 -3.93
C THR A 92 -5.78 -9.93 -4.37
N ALA A 93 -4.53 -10.20 -4.00
CA ALA A 93 -3.87 -11.47 -4.29
C ALA A 93 -4.49 -12.64 -3.50
N ALA A 94 -4.88 -12.43 -2.24
CA ALA A 94 -5.61 -13.41 -1.44
C ALA A 94 -6.99 -13.72 -2.02
N VAL A 95 -7.72 -12.71 -2.50
CA VAL A 95 -8.97 -12.89 -3.25
C VAL A 95 -8.73 -13.63 -4.55
N PHE A 96 -7.64 -13.35 -5.26
CA PHE A 96 -7.29 -14.03 -6.50
C PHE A 96 -6.99 -15.52 -6.29
N ILE A 97 -6.39 -15.89 -5.16
CA ILE A 97 -6.13 -17.30 -4.81
C ILE A 97 -7.39 -18.01 -4.30
N SER A 98 -8.26 -17.31 -3.58
CA SER A 98 -9.46 -17.91 -2.97
C SER A 98 -10.68 -17.95 -3.90
N SER A 99 -10.69 -17.13 -4.96
CA SER A 99 -11.73 -17.17 -5.99
C SER A 99 -11.39 -18.19 -7.08
N ASN A 100 -12.42 -18.83 -7.62
CA ASN A 100 -12.25 -19.70 -8.78
C ASN A 100 -11.68 -18.87 -9.94
N PRO A 101 -10.67 -19.37 -10.67
CA PRO A 101 -10.08 -18.63 -11.77
C PRO A 101 -11.17 -18.30 -12.80
N PRO A 102 -11.23 -17.06 -13.30
CA PRO A 102 -12.22 -16.69 -14.29
C PRO A 102 -12.05 -17.56 -15.54
N LEU A 103 -13.13 -18.21 -15.98
CA LEU A 103 -13.21 -19.15 -17.11
C LEU A 103 -12.70 -18.60 -18.46
N VAL A 104 -12.35 -17.31 -18.55
CA VAL A 104 -12.11 -16.57 -19.79
C VAL A 104 -10.64 -16.19 -19.99
N THR A 105 -9.73 -16.73 -19.19
CA THR A 105 -8.34 -16.24 -19.16
C THR A 105 -7.40 -17.08 -20.03
N GLU A 106 -6.58 -16.40 -20.84
CA GLU A 106 -5.54 -16.96 -21.72
C GLU A 106 -4.43 -17.75 -20.98
N VAL A 107 -4.42 -17.68 -19.65
CA VAL A 107 -3.46 -18.38 -18.81
C VAL A 107 -4.06 -19.73 -18.43
N ASP A 108 -3.38 -20.81 -18.80
CA ASP A 108 -3.82 -22.15 -18.42
C ASP A 108 -3.55 -22.38 -16.93
N TYR A 109 -4.55 -22.06 -16.10
CA TYR A 109 -4.53 -22.27 -14.66
C TYR A 109 -4.57 -23.76 -14.28
N THR A 110 -4.77 -24.67 -15.23
CA THR A 110 -4.66 -26.11 -14.97
C THR A 110 -3.21 -26.57 -14.84
N SER A 111 -2.25 -25.77 -15.31
CA SER A 111 -0.83 -26.03 -15.13
C SER A 111 -0.42 -25.83 -13.67
N HIS A 112 -0.03 -26.93 -13.03
CA HIS A 112 0.48 -26.96 -11.65
C HIS A 112 1.66 -25.99 -11.44
N VAL A 113 2.45 -25.73 -12.49
CA VAL A 113 3.65 -24.87 -12.44
C VAL A 113 3.27 -23.40 -12.27
N SER A 114 2.27 -22.93 -13.01
CA SER A 114 1.80 -21.54 -12.93
C SER A 114 1.20 -21.26 -11.55
N TYR A 115 0.41 -22.20 -11.03
CA TYR A 115 -0.17 -22.09 -9.69
C TYR A 115 0.91 -22.11 -8.60
N ALA A 116 1.90 -23.00 -8.70
CA ALA A 116 3.01 -23.06 -7.74
C ALA A 116 3.84 -21.78 -7.72
N CYS A 117 4.20 -21.22 -8.88
CA CYS A 117 4.92 -19.94 -8.96
C CYS A 117 4.13 -18.78 -8.33
N LEU A 118 2.82 -18.71 -8.59
CA LEU A 118 1.97 -17.67 -8.02
C LEU A 118 1.86 -17.82 -6.50
N ALA A 119 1.64 -19.04 -6.01
CA ALA A 119 1.59 -19.34 -4.59
C ALA A 119 2.90 -19.00 -3.88
N GLU A 120 4.05 -19.39 -4.44
CA GLU A 120 5.37 -19.03 -3.90
C GLU A 120 5.58 -17.51 -3.83
N SER A 121 5.23 -16.79 -4.90
CA SER A 121 5.34 -15.33 -4.93
C SER A 121 4.50 -14.67 -3.84
N LEU A 122 3.32 -15.22 -3.54
CA LEU A 122 2.45 -14.73 -2.47
C LEU A 122 3.02 -15.03 -1.09
N VAL A 123 3.57 -16.23 -0.87
CA VAL A 123 4.25 -16.59 0.39
C VAL A 123 5.40 -15.63 0.67
N PHE A 124 6.22 -15.33 -0.35
CA PHE A 124 7.31 -14.37 -0.23
C PHE A 124 6.82 -12.95 0.05
N SER A 125 5.74 -12.51 -0.61
CA SER A 125 5.13 -11.20 -0.34
C SER A 125 4.58 -11.11 1.08
N LEU A 126 3.91 -12.17 1.57
CA LEU A 126 3.35 -12.24 2.91
C LEU A 126 4.45 -12.23 3.98
N PHE A 127 5.52 -13.01 3.75
CA PHE A 127 6.70 -13.00 4.62
C PHE A 127 7.34 -11.61 4.67
N GLY A 128 7.46 -10.94 3.52
CA GLY A 128 7.95 -9.57 3.43
C GLY A 128 7.14 -8.59 4.28
N LEU A 129 5.80 -8.66 4.18
CA LEU A 129 4.90 -7.81 4.97
C LEU A 129 4.96 -8.11 6.47
N LEU A 130 5.05 -9.39 6.87
CA LEU A 130 5.20 -9.77 8.28
C LEU A 130 6.51 -9.24 8.87
N LEU A 131 7.60 -9.34 8.10
CA LEU A 131 8.91 -8.80 8.49
C LEU A 131 8.83 -7.28 8.67
N GLN A 132 8.19 -6.59 7.73
CA GLN A 132 7.99 -5.15 7.75
C GLN A 132 7.12 -4.70 8.94
N LEU A 133 6.04 -5.43 9.24
CA LEU A 133 5.20 -5.20 10.42
C LEU A 133 6.00 -5.37 11.72
N LYS A 134 6.81 -6.43 11.82
CA LYS A 134 7.67 -6.66 12.98
C LYS A 134 8.71 -5.55 13.16
N VAL A 135 9.33 -5.09 12.08
CA VAL A 135 10.30 -3.97 12.10
C VAL A 135 9.61 -2.68 12.54
N SER A 136 8.42 -2.39 12.00
CA SER A 136 7.62 -1.23 12.37
C SER A 136 7.21 -1.25 13.86
N ALA A 137 6.68 -2.37 14.34
CA ALA A 137 6.31 -2.54 15.75
C ALA A 137 7.52 -2.38 16.69
N SER A 138 8.68 -2.91 16.29
CA SER A 138 9.94 -2.75 17.02
C SER A 138 10.38 -1.28 17.08
N GLY A 139 10.20 -0.53 15.98
CA GLY A 139 10.47 0.91 15.92
C GLY A 139 9.60 1.73 16.87
N ILE A 140 8.29 1.44 16.94
CA ILE A 140 7.35 2.13 17.85
C ILE A 140 7.69 1.84 19.32
N LEU A 141 7.95 0.58 19.67
CA LEU A 141 8.35 0.21 21.04
C LEU A 141 9.64 0.91 21.44
N PHE A 142 10.57 1.07 20.51
CA PHE A 142 11.81 1.79 20.74
C PHE A 142 11.59 3.30 20.95
N GLN A 143 10.73 3.93 20.16
CA GLN A 143 10.38 5.33 20.34
C GLN A 143 9.77 5.57 21.73
N LYS A 144 8.90 4.66 22.20
CA LYS A 144 8.35 4.71 23.57
C LYS A 144 9.43 4.57 24.64
N ARG A 145 10.36 3.62 24.49
CA ARG A 145 11.44 3.40 25.47
C ARG A 145 12.41 4.58 25.54
N SER A 146 12.80 5.12 24.40
CA SER A 146 13.70 6.29 24.36
C SER A 146 13.06 7.55 24.94
N ALA A 147 11.76 7.77 24.70
CA ALA A 147 11.01 8.86 25.34
C ALA A 147 10.93 8.72 26.87
N ALA A 148 10.85 7.49 27.39
CA ALA A 148 10.85 7.22 28.83
C ALA A 148 12.22 7.49 29.46
N GLU A 149 13.31 7.04 28.82
CA GLU A 149 14.68 7.27 29.31
C GLU A 149 15.04 8.77 29.38
N VAL A 150 14.64 9.56 28.38
CA VAL A 150 14.88 11.02 28.38
C VAL A 150 14.18 11.72 29.55
N ARG A 151 12.97 11.30 29.92
CA ARG A 151 12.25 11.87 31.09
C ARG A 151 12.97 11.56 32.40
N ILE A 152 13.51 10.36 32.55
CA ILE A 152 14.21 9.97 33.79
C ILE A 152 15.46 10.82 33.99
N VAL A 153 16.23 11.07 32.92
CA VAL A 153 17.44 11.91 33.00
C VAL A 153 17.09 13.35 33.38
N HIS A 154 15.99 13.90 32.87
CA HIS A 154 15.58 15.27 33.17
C HIS A 154 15.13 15.47 34.63
N CYS A 155 14.59 14.43 35.28
CA CYS A 155 14.17 14.49 36.68
C CYS A 155 15.34 14.45 37.67
N GLN A 156 16.53 13.98 37.26
CA GLN A 156 17.63 13.72 38.20
C GLN A 156 18.57 14.91 38.44
N GLY A 157 18.37 16.07 37.78
CA GLY A 157 19.03 17.35 38.10
C GLY A 157 20.56 17.40 38.05
N GLY A 158 21.23 16.28 37.81
CA GLY A 158 22.68 16.14 37.85
C GLY A 158 23.29 16.43 36.48
N ARG A 159 24.11 17.48 36.42
CA ARG A 159 24.98 17.85 35.29
C ARG A 159 26.07 16.78 35.11
N SER A 160 25.70 15.59 34.63
CA SER A 160 26.66 14.53 34.27
C SER A 160 27.02 14.66 32.80
N GLU A 161 28.15 15.33 32.58
CA GLU A 161 28.80 15.56 31.29
C GLU A 161 29.58 14.32 30.83
N LEU A 162 29.05 13.11 31.08
CA LEU A 162 29.72 11.88 30.69
C LEU A 162 29.44 11.60 29.21
N THR A 163 30.46 11.94 28.42
CA THR A 163 30.68 11.62 27.02
C THR A 163 29.92 10.38 26.55
N SER A 164 29.00 10.60 25.61
CA SER A 164 28.00 9.66 25.09
C SER A 164 28.30 9.14 23.66
N PRO A 165 29.53 8.74 23.27
CA PRO A 165 29.76 8.19 21.93
C PRO A 165 29.20 6.77 21.78
N GLN A 166 29.14 5.98 22.85
CA GLN A 166 28.62 4.60 22.83
C GLN A 166 27.12 4.54 22.49
N ILE A 167 26.31 5.45 23.06
CA ILE A 167 24.86 5.50 22.84
C ILE A 167 24.53 5.85 21.38
N ILE A 168 25.39 6.66 20.73
CA ILE A 168 25.20 7.03 19.32
C ILE A 168 25.52 5.87 18.37
N ILE A 169 26.53 5.06 18.69
CA ILE A 169 26.91 3.90 17.86
C ILE A 169 25.84 2.81 17.92
N GLU A 170 25.31 2.52 19.10
CA GLU A 170 24.28 1.50 19.29
C GLU A 170 22.98 1.85 18.55
N ARG A 171 22.63 3.15 18.50
CA ARG A 171 21.48 3.65 17.74
C ARG A 171 21.66 3.51 16.22
N ARG A 172 22.88 3.67 15.69
CA ARG A 172 23.16 3.55 14.24
C ARG A 172 23.05 2.12 13.73
N TRP A 173 23.59 1.15 14.47
CA TRP A 173 23.50 -0.26 14.09
C TRP A 173 22.04 -0.71 14.03
N ARG A 174 21.21 -0.21 14.94
CA ARG A 174 19.80 -0.54 15.02
C ARG A 174 18.98 0.06 13.86
N ILE A 175 19.24 1.32 13.49
CA ILE A 175 18.67 1.95 12.28
C ILE A 175 19.09 1.17 11.03
N PHE A 176 20.36 0.74 10.96
CA PHE A 176 20.84 -0.09 9.86
C PHE A 176 20.10 -1.43 9.77
N TRP A 177 19.85 -2.12 10.88
CA TRP A 177 19.05 -3.36 10.87
C TRP A 177 17.58 -3.13 10.51
N HIS A 178 17.01 -2.00 10.90
CA HIS A 178 15.65 -1.65 10.46
C HIS A 178 15.60 -1.39 8.96
N LEU A 179 16.53 -0.60 8.43
CA LEU A 179 16.67 -0.44 6.99
C LEU A 179 16.87 -1.82 6.34
N LEU A 180 17.85 -2.63 6.78
CA LEU A 180 18.08 -3.98 6.25
C LEU A 180 16.81 -4.83 6.21
N GLY A 181 16.04 -4.85 7.29
CA GLY A 181 14.75 -5.52 7.37
C GLY A 181 13.69 -4.98 6.41
N LEU A 182 13.71 -3.69 6.09
CA LEU A 182 12.83 -3.08 5.08
C LEU A 182 13.24 -3.39 3.63
N ALA A 183 14.52 -3.71 3.34
CA ALA A 183 14.93 -4.08 1.97
C ALA A 183 14.60 -5.51 1.62
N VAL A 184 14.69 -6.44 2.58
CA VAL A 184 14.49 -7.87 2.32
C VAL A 184 13.19 -8.12 1.54
N PRO A 185 12.02 -7.55 1.91
CA PRO A 185 10.78 -7.70 1.15
C PRO A 185 10.89 -7.22 -0.29
N ILE A 186 11.53 -6.05 -0.50
CA ILE A 186 11.67 -5.43 -1.83
C ILE A 186 12.56 -6.29 -2.72
N ILE A 187 13.69 -6.76 -2.20
CA ILE A 187 14.61 -7.64 -2.94
C ILE A 187 13.91 -8.96 -3.27
N THR A 188 13.28 -9.60 -2.28
CA THR A 188 12.60 -10.88 -2.48
C THR A 188 11.48 -10.74 -3.51
N PHE A 189 10.65 -9.68 -3.41
CA PHE A 189 9.62 -9.40 -4.40
C PHE A 189 10.20 -9.18 -5.80
N THR A 190 11.29 -8.41 -5.91
CA THR A 190 11.96 -8.16 -7.19
C THR A 190 12.46 -9.47 -7.81
N ILE A 191 13.09 -10.34 -7.01
CA ILE A 191 13.56 -11.66 -7.45
C ILE A 191 12.37 -12.51 -7.92
N SER A 192 11.28 -12.55 -7.15
CA SER A 192 10.06 -13.31 -7.52
C SER A 192 9.46 -12.83 -8.85
N VAL A 193 9.39 -11.51 -9.08
CA VAL A 193 8.91 -10.96 -10.36
C VAL A 193 9.83 -11.33 -11.51
N VAL A 194 11.15 -11.25 -11.32
CA VAL A 194 12.12 -11.65 -12.35
C VAL A 194 11.99 -13.14 -12.68
N LEU A 195 11.85 -14.00 -11.67
CA LEU A 195 11.62 -15.44 -11.88
C LEU A 195 10.31 -15.70 -12.64
N LEU A 196 9.23 -15.00 -12.28
CA LEU A 196 7.95 -15.10 -12.99
C LEU A 196 8.09 -14.70 -14.47
N LEU A 197 8.80 -13.62 -14.76
CA LEU A 197 9.04 -13.16 -16.14
C LEU A 197 9.86 -14.18 -16.95
N ILE A 198 10.82 -14.87 -16.32
CA ILE A 198 11.57 -15.96 -16.96
C ILE A 198 10.64 -17.12 -17.31
N VAL A 199 9.76 -17.52 -16.38
CA VAL A 199 8.78 -18.61 -16.60
C VAL A 199 7.79 -18.24 -17.71
N VAL A 200 7.25 -17.02 -17.71
CA VAL A 200 6.34 -16.55 -18.77
C VAL A 200 7.01 -16.56 -20.14
N LYS A 201 8.30 -16.18 -20.20
CA LYS A 201 9.06 -16.21 -21.44
C LYS A 201 9.25 -17.65 -21.94
N ASP A 202 9.60 -18.59 -21.06
CA ASP A 202 9.74 -20.01 -21.42
C ASP A 202 8.42 -20.59 -21.93
N LEU A 203 7.30 -20.29 -21.26
CA LEU A 203 5.97 -20.73 -21.69
C LEU A 203 5.60 -20.17 -23.07
N LYS A 204 5.91 -18.90 -23.34
CA LYS A 204 5.67 -18.29 -24.64
C LYS A 204 6.49 -18.94 -25.75
N GLU A 205 7.76 -19.27 -25.48
CA GLU A 205 8.61 -19.97 -26.44
C GLU A 205 8.10 -21.39 -26.72
N ARG A 206 7.65 -22.12 -25.69
CA ARG A 206 7.01 -23.44 -25.87
C ARG A 206 5.71 -23.37 -26.67
N ALA A 207 4.84 -22.41 -26.39
CA ALA A 207 3.60 -22.22 -27.13
C ALA A 207 3.85 -21.89 -28.61
N ASN A 208 4.87 -21.07 -28.89
CA ASN A 208 5.29 -20.79 -30.26
C ASN A 208 5.83 -22.05 -30.97
N LEU A 209 6.60 -22.89 -30.28
CA LEU A 209 7.10 -24.16 -30.83
C LEU A 209 5.97 -25.13 -31.19
N GLU A 210 4.99 -25.30 -30.29
CA GLU A 210 3.78 -26.11 -30.53
C GLU A 210 2.99 -25.58 -31.74
N TYR A 211 2.83 -24.26 -31.85
CA TYR A 211 2.15 -23.62 -32.98
C TYR A 211 2.88 -23.88 -34.31
N TRP A 212 4.21 -23.73 -34.33
CA TRP A 212 5.03 -24.05 -35.50
C TRP A 212 4.97 -25.53 -35.88
N TYR A 213 5.00 -26.43 -34.90
CA TYR A 213 4.84 -27.86 -35.11
C TYR A 213 3.48 -28.18 -35.75
N TRP A 214 2.39 -27.55 -35.27
CA TRP A 214 1.05 -27.71 -35.85
C TRP A 214 0.98 -27.17 -37.29
N ILE A 215 1.57 -26.01 -37.57
CA ILE A 215 1.65 -25.46 -38.94
C ILE A 215 2.40 -26.41 -39.86
N GLN A 216 3.54 -26.95 -39.41
CA GLN A 216 4.35 -27.86 -40.21
C GLN A 216 3.59 -29.16 -40.50
N ARG A 217 2.90 -29.73 -39.50
CA ARG A 217 2.06 -30.91 -39.67
C ARG A 217 0.86 -30.66 -40.61
N PHE A 218 0.31 -29.46 -40.60
CA PHE A 218 -0.75 -29.06 -41.55
C PHE A 218 -0.21 -28.92 -42.98
N ARG A 219 1.01 -28.39 -43.13
CA ARG A 219 1.69 -28.27 -44.43
C ARG A 219 2.06 -29.64 -45.03
N GLU A 220 2.39 -30.63 -44.21
CA GLU A 220 2.74 -31.99 -44.65
C GLU A 220 1.54 -32.83 -45.13
N GLY A 221 0.32 -32.25 -45.15
CA GLY A 221 -0.81 -32.82 -45.90
C GLY A 221 -1.43 -34.09 -45.30
N THR A 222 -0.98 -34.55 -44.13
CA THR A 222 -1.62 -35.64 -43.39
C THR A 222 -2.90 -35.12 -42.72
N SER A 223 -3.96 -34.95 -43.51
CA SER A 223 -5.32 -34.72 -42.99
C SER A 223 -5.77 -35.97 -42.23
N PRO A 224 -6.03 -35.91 -40.90
CA PRO A 224 -6.59 -37.03 -40.15
C PRO A 224 -8.10 -37.12 -40.42
N THR A 225 -8.51 -37.30 -41.67
CA THR A 225 -9.90 -37.59 -42.03
C THR A 225 -10.12 -39.09 -42.11
N ALA A 226 -10.00 -39.77 -40.96
CA ALA A 226 -10.55 -41.10 -40.78
C ALA A 226 -11.94 -40.97 -40.11
N LYS A 227 -12.95 -40.75 -40.95
CA LYS A 227 -14.38 -41.07 -40.77
C LYS A 227 -14.85 -41.33 -39.33
N THR A 228 -15.01 -40.28 -38.53
CA THR A 228 -15.87 -40.33 -37.34
C THR A 228 -17.13 -39.53 -37.66
N ARG A 229 -18.31 -40.15 -37.54
CA ARG A 229 -19.61 -39.48 -37.73
C ARG A 229 -19.74 -38.36 -36.71
N ILE A 230 -19.44 -37.13 -37.11
CA ILE A 230 -19.62 -35.95 -36.27
C ILE A 230 -21.11 -35.63 -36.23
N SER A 231 -21.70 -35.74 -35.04
CA SER A 231 -23.07 -35.33 -34.77
C SER A 231 -23.22 -33.82 -35.04
N LEU A 232 -24.07 -33.48 -36.01
CA LEU A 232 -24.41 -32.13 -36.44
C LEU A 232 -25.36 -31.41 -35.46
N ASN A 233 -25.32 -31.75 -34.18
CA ASN A 233 -26.06 -31.06 -33.12
C ASN A 233 -25.26 -29.84 -32.59
N ARG A 234 -24.58 -29.10 -33.47
CA ARG A 234 -24.04 -27.79 -33.08
C ARG A 234 -25.21 -26.81 -33.05
N SER A 235 -25.46 -26.27 -31.86
CA SER A 235 -26.42 -25.19 -31.67
C SER A 235 -26.20 -24.10 -32.71
N ILE A 236 -27.30 -23.57 -33.20
CA ILE A 236 -27.35 -22.62 -34.30
C ILE A 236 -26.52 -21.42 -33.86
N LYS A 237 -25.44 -21.09 -34.59
CA LYS A 237 -24.54 -19.95 -34.27
C LYS A 237 -25.29 -18.64 -34.00
N ALA A 238 -26.48 -18.49 -34.57
CA ALA A 238 -27.35 -17.34 -34.35
C ALA A 238 -27.93 -17.26 -32.92
N GLU A 239 -28.21 -18.39 -32.25
CA GLU A 239 -28.65 -18.39 -30.83
C GLU A 239 -27.51 -17.95 -29.91
N VAL A 240 -26.30 -18.45 -30.14
CA VAL A 240 -25.12 -18.07 -29.35
C VAL A 240 -24.80 -16.59 -29.49
N GLU A 241 -24.97 -16.02 -30.68
CA GLU A 241 -24.75 -14.58 -30.92
C GLU A 241 -25.86 -13.73 -30.28
N ALA A 242 -27.12 -14.16 -30.36
CA ALA A 242 -28.23 -13.50 -29.68
C ALA A 242 -28.05 -13.49 -28.14
N GLU A 243 -27.73 -14.65 -27.55
CA GLU A 243 -27.45 -14.79 -26.11
C GLU A 243 -26.24 -13.95 -25.68
N SER A 244 -25.19 -13.88 -26.51
CA SER A 244 -24.00 -13.08 -26.22
C SER A 244 -24.27 -11.57 -26.13
N SER A 245 -25.32 -11.09 -26.82
CA SER A 245 -25.71 -9.68 -26.82
C SER A 245 -26.68 -9.32 -25.68
N GLU A 246 -27.44 -10.30 -25.17
CA GLU A 246 -28.41 -10.13 -24.10
C GLU A 246 -27.74 -10.17 -22.71
N LEU A 247 -26.81 -11.10 -22.49
CA LEU A 247 -26.04 -11.22 -21.25
C LEU A 247 -25.42 -9.90 -20.75
N PRO A 248 -24.69 -9.10 -21.56
CA PRO A 248 -24.09 -7.86 -21.08
C PRO A 248 -25.14 -6.78 -20.75
N ARG A 249 -26.35 -6.85 -21.31
CA ARG A 249 -27.45 -5.93 -20.96
C ARG A 249 -28.00 -6.29 -19.58
N THR A 250 -28.26 -7.56 -19.33
CA THR A 250 -28.73 -8.06 -18.03
C THR A 250 -27.72 -7.74 -16.92
N VAL A 251 -26.43 -7.99 -17.14
CA VAL A 251 -25.37 -7.68 -16.17
C VAL A 251 -25.29 -6.18 -15.86
N LYS A 252 -25.49 -5.30 -16.86
CA LYS A 252 -25.52 -3.84 -16.64
C LYS A 252 -26.71 -3.42 -15.77
N THR A 253 -27.88 -4.00 -16.01
CA THR A 253 -29.09 -3.74 -15.22
C THR A 253 -28.92 -4.22 -13.77
N ASP A 254 -28.39 -5.43 -13.56
CA ASP A 254 -28.14 -5.96 -12.22
C ASP A 254 -27.12 -5.13 -11.45
N ARG A 255 -26.03 -4.70 -12.10
CA ARG A 255 -25.04 -3.82 -11.48
C ARG A 255 -25.66 -2.48 -11.06
N LYS A 256 -26.58 -1.94 -11.86
CA LYS A 256 -27.34 -0.72 -11.52
C LYS A 256 -28.19 -0.92 -10.27
N HIS A 257 -28.93 -2.03 -10.18
CA HIS A 257 -29.73 -2.36 -8.99
C HIS A 257 -28.88 -2.61 -7.74
N ALA A 258 -27.73 -3.28 -7.88
CA ALA A 258 -26.80 -3.50 -6.76
C ALA A 258 -26.22 -2.18 -6.22
N HIS A 259 -25.87 -1.24 -7.10
CA HIS A 259 -25.39 0.09 -6.70
C HIS A 259 -26.48 0.92 -6.00
N GLN A 260 -27.73 0.89 -6.51
CA GLN A 260 -28.88 1.54 -5.85
C GLN A 260 -29.12 1.00 -4.45
N ALA A 261 -29.19 -0.34 -4.29
CA ALA A 261 -29.42 -0.98 -2.99
C ALA A 261 -28.31 -0.65 -1.98
N THR A 262 -27.06 -0.59 -2.44
CA THR A 262 -25.92 -0.24 -1.59
C THR A 262 -25.99 1.23 -1.15
N SER A 263 -26.34 2.13 -2.07
CA SER A 263 -26.48 3.57 -1.78
C SER A 263 -27.57 3.81 -0.73
N VAL A 264 -28.74 3.18 -0.88
CA VAL A 264 -29.83 3.28 0.11
C VAL A 264 -29.41 2.75 1.48
N ARG A 265 -28.66 1.63 1.54
CA ARG A 265 -28.15 1.08 2.82
C ARG A 265 -27.19 2.04 3.52
N ILE A 266 -26.26 2.65 2.76
CA ILE A 266 -25.30 3.62 3.30
C ILE A 266 -26.04 4.86 3.80
N MET A 267 -26.98 5.39 3.01
CA MET A 267 -27.75 6.59 3.39
C MET A 267 -28.61 6.36 4.62
N LYS A 268 -29.27 5.20 4.73
CA LYS A 268 -30.02 4.80 5.93
C LYS A 268 -29.14 4.73 7.18
N ALA A 269 -27.87 4.32 7.04
CA ALA A 269 -26.93 4.25 8.15
C ALA A 269 -26.36 5.62 8.54
N CYS A 270 -26.07 6.49 7.57
CA CYS A 270 -25.39 7.76 7.80
C CYS A 270 -26.32 8.96 8.07
N LYS A 271 -27.62 8.87 7.72
CA LYS A 271 -28.67 9.93 7.78
C LYS A 271 -28.39 11.17 6.93
N THR A 272 -27.16 11.68 6.93
CA THR A 272 -26.67 12.77 6.08
C THR A 272 -25.38 12.33 5.41
N LEU A 273 -25.24 12.58 4.10
CA LEU A 273 -24.01 12.29 3.37
C LEU A 273 -23.64 13.46 2.47
N ARG A 274 -22.35 13.83 2.45
CA ARG A 274 -21.81 14.72 1.40
C ARG A 274 -21.82 13.95 0.07
N ILE A 275 -21.98 14.63 -1.06
CA ILE A 275 -22.05 14.02 -2.41
C ILE A 275 -20.68 13.48 -2.89
N GLN A 276 -19.57 14.00 -2.35
CA GLN A 276 -18.20 13.63 -2.75
C GLN A 276 -17.80 12.14 -2.60
N PRO A 277 -18.33 11.32 -1.66
CA PRO A 277 -18.11 9.87 -1.63
C PRO A 277 -19.05 9.09 -2.56
N LEU A 278 -20.05 9.74 -3.17
CA LEU A 278 -21.18 9.11 -3.87
C LEU A 278 -21.08 9.28 -5.40
N ILE A 279 -19.87 9.23 -5.98
CA ILE A 279 -19.52 9.65 -7.36
C ILE A 279 -20.06 8.68 -8.45
N GLN A 280 -21.35 8.40 -8.46
CA GLN A 280 -22.07 8.00 -9.68
C GLN A 280 -23.35 8.83 -9.77
N GLU A 281 -23.23 9.98 -10.42
CA GLU A 281 -24.31 10.97 -10.61
C GLU A 281 -25.60 10.34 -11.17
N VAL A 282 -25.48 9.35 -12.07
CA VAL A 282 -26.62 8.63 -12.68
C VAL A 282 -27.45 7.83 -11.66
N VAL A 283 -26.87 7.43 -10.53
CA VAL A 283 -27.59 6.70 -9.47
C VAL A 283 -28.32 7.66 -8.53
N ILE A 284 -27.81 8.89 -8.38
CA ILE A 284 -28.39 9.92 -7.51
C ILE A 284 -29.72 10.43 -8.08
N ASP A 285 -29.76 10.75 -9.37
CA ASP A 285 -30.96 11.29 -10.02
C ASP A 285 -32.14 10.31 -9.93
N GLU A 286 -31.91 9.02 -10.15
CA GLU A 286 -32.97 8.01 -10.04
C GLU A 286 -33.44 7.77 -8.59
N LEU A 287 -32.56 7.97 -7.60
CA LEU A 287 -32.95 7.89 -6.18
C LEU A 287 -33.73 9.13 -5.73
N LEU A 288 -33.44 10.30 -6.31
CA LEU A 288 -34.22 11.53 -6.15
C LEU A 288 -35.62 11.38 -6.75
N ASP A 289 -35.71 10.86 -7.98
CA ASP A 289 -37.00 10.64 -8.66
C ASP A 289 -37.91 9.66 -7.92
N LYS A 290 -37.32 8.69 -7.20
CA LYS A 290 -38.05 7.72 -6.38
C LYS A 290 -38.32 8.19 -4.95
N GLU A 291 -38.03 9.45 -4.63
CA GLU A 291 -38.24 10.08 -3.32
C GLU A 291 -37.53 9.38 -2.14
N TYR A 292 -36.50 8.57 -2.39
CA TYR A 292 -35.71 7.95 -1.31
C TYR A 292 -34.78 8.94 -0.63
N ILE A 293 -34.45 10.04 -1.31
CA ILE A 293 -33.47 11.03 -0.87
C ILE A 293 -33.94 12.43 -1.26
N GLN A 294 -33.68 13.43 -0.42
CA GLN A 294 -34.00 14.84 -0.67
C GLN A 294 -32.73 15.69 -0.53
N ARG A 295 -32.58 16.70 -1.39
CA ARG A 295 -31.49 17.67 -1.25
C ARG A 295 -31.75 18.54 -0.02
N VAL A 296 -30.72 18.73 0.80
CA VAL A 296 -30.82 19.57 1.99
C VAL A 296 -30.87 21.04 1.56
N ASP A 297 -31.90 21.77 2.00
CA ASP A 297 -32.10 23.17 1.66
C ASP A 297 -30.87 24.01 2.00
N GLY A 298 -30.33 24.72 1.01
CA GLY A 298 -29.18 25.62 1.17
C GLY A 298 -27.80 25.02 0.87
N THR A 299 -27.70 23.74 0.49
CA THR A 299 -26.43 23.12 0.08
C THR A 299 -26.59 22.25 -1.17
N THR A 300 -25.77 22.49 -2.20
CA THR A 300 -25.77 21.67 -3.44
C THR A 300 -25.19 20.28 -3.23
N ASP A 301 -24.37 20.11 -2.18
CA ASP A 301 -23.49 18.96 -2.01
C ASP A 301 -23.92 18.01 -0.87
N ALA A 302 -25.12 18.20 -0.33
CA ALA A 302 -25.66 17.37 0.75
C ALA A 302 -27.04 16.80 0.40
N SER A 303 -27.23 15.52 0.69
CA SER A 303 -28.52 14.85 0.55
C SER A 303 -28.87 14.15 1.86
N GLU A 304 -30.14 14.21 2.21
CA GLU A 304 -30.74 13.57 3.38
C GLU A 304 -31.62 12.41 2.93
N TYR A 305 -31.67 11.36 3.74
CA TYR A 305 -32.52 10.20 3.48
C TYR A 305 -33.96 10.48 3.91
N VAL A 306 -34.92 10.29 3.02
CA VAL A 306 -36.35 10.49 3.28
C VAL A 306 -37.00 9.11 3.41
N ALA A 307 -37.30 8.71 4.65
CA ALA A 307 -38.08 7.51 4.98
C ALA A 307 -38.75 7.64 6.34
#